data_AF-A0A517NRK0-F1
#
_entry.id   AF-A0A517NRK0-F1
#
_cell.length_a   1.000
_cell.length_b   1.000
_cell.length_c   1.000
_cell.angle_alpha   90.00
_cell.angle_beta   90.00
_cell.angle_gamma   90.00
#
_symmetry.space_group_name_H-M   'P 1'
#
loop_
_entity.id
_entity.type
_entity.pdbx_description
1 polymer ?
#
loop_
_entity_poly.entity_id
_entity_poly.type
_entity_poly.pdbx_seq_one_letter_code
_entity_poly.pdbx_strand_id
1 'polypeptide(L)'
;MCDLELERTSQTVLDLADHMNRLREDAVTFRDSFATGDRGYFSPTEDEQVTHLWVSYHQARNALLQVIDSIRSSVGEPTQETAGEFLAAYAASVVLVDAARTLRDLFGDDVIVRRKLNESFDLFGIAEGSFDAVQMSLTNFSNAIGIKRGNRFFDEHLTDLHKLADTNETYQKLLGVIDFIGEKTRVEHRSYIRARARDRTKHVVDKVIQSGLVRAVYAIQEWGGRVVGRVSTSLSHVPRIPLGICDGIRGLIQPGDVFVTRKTYAATNYFLPGYWPHAVFYIGGDEVVEAQADGVRRRTLDSPFSNDAIVVIRPKLDKLLCAEAVSRATSHVGKPYDFDFDFTRGDRLVCTEVVYRSLEGLGGTQFVLSRRAGRETLSAEDLLRMAISGERFEQVAVFCPDHDEGLLVGAEMDRILRATVACD
;
A
#
# COMPACT_ATOMS: atom_id res chain seq x y z
N MET A 1 -10.07 -0.96 21.58
CA MET A 1 -10.49 -0.62 20.19
C MET A 1 -12.02 -0.53 20.19
N CYS A 2 -12.66 0.28 19.35
CA CYS A 2 -14.14 0.22 19.25
C CYS A 2 -14.56 -1.03 18.47
N ASP A 3 -15.70 -1.66 18.77
CA ASP A 3 -16.14 -2.91 18.12
C ASP A 3 -16.16 -2.80 16.57
N LEU A 4 -16.58 -1.65 16.04
CA LEU A 4 -16.59 -1.38 14.60
C LEU A 4 -15.18 -1.32 13.98
N GLU A 5 -14.22 -0.78 14.74
CA GLU A 5 -12.82 -0.65 14.33
C GLU A 5 -12.12 -2.01 14.34
N LEU A 6 -12.44 -2.85 15.33
CA LEU A 6 -11.95 -4.22 15.43
C LEU A 6 -12.50 -5.11 14.31
N GLU A 7 -13.79 -4.96 13.97
CA GLU A 7 -14.41 -5.69 12.87
C GLU A 7 -13.72 -5.37 11.53
N ARG A 8 -13.47 -4.08 11.26
CA ARG A 8 -12.72 -3.63 10.07
C ARG A 8 -11.29 -4.15 10.05
N THR A 9 -10.62 -4.11 11.21
CA THR A 9 -9.25 -4.63 11.35
C THR A 9 -9.22 -6.13 11.07
N SER A 10 -10.19 -6.88 11.58
CA SER A 10 -10.34 -8.32 11.38
C SER A 10 -10.58 -8.66 9.91
N GLN A 11 -11.46 -7.92 9.23
CA GLN A 11 -11.69 -8.08 7.79
C GLN A 11 -10.42 -7.77 6.98
N THR A 12 -9.67 -6.73 7.36
CA THR A 12 -8.38 -6.40 6.74
C THR A 12 -7.39 -7.56 6.83
N VAL A 13 -7.33 -8.25 7.98
CA VAL A 13 -6.46 -9.43 8.14
C VAL A 13 -6.88 -10.57 7.22
N LEU A 14 -8.18 -10.82 7.05
CA LEU A 14 -8.70 -11.83 6.11
C LEU A 14 -8.31 -11.52 4.67
N ASP A 15 -8.51 -10.28 4.24
CA ASP A 15 -8.19 -9.85 2.88
C ASP A 15 -6.68 -9.96 2.60
N LEU A 16 -5.84 -9.62 3.59
CA LEU A 16 -4.38 -9.77 3.53
C LEU A 16 -3.96 -11.25 3.53
N ALA A 17 -4.63 -12.11 4.28
CA ALA A 17 -4.37 -13.56 4.28
C ALA A 17 -4.66 -14.17 2.90
N ASP A 18 -5.80 -13.82 2.30
CA ASP A 18 -6.17 -14.27 0.96
C ASP A 18 -5.20 -13.73 -0.09
N HIS A 19 -4.78 -12.47 0.03
CA HIS A 19 -3.79 -11.90 -0.86
C HIS A 19 -2.42 -12.61 -0.74
N MET A 20 -1.94 -12.88 0.48
CA MET A 20 -0.71 -13.66 0.70
C MET A 20 -0.81 -15.07 0.13
N ASN A 21 -1.97 -15.71 0.21
CA ASN A 21 -2.20 -17.03 -0.41
C ASN A 21 -2.10 -16.97 -1.93
N ARG A 22 -2.69 -15.96 -2.58
CA ARG A 22 -2.57 -15.74 -4.03
C ARG A 22 -1.12 -15.47 -4.44
N LEU A 23 -0.41 -14.61 -3.71
CA LEU A 23 1.01 -14.34 -3.96
C LEU A 23 1.88 -15.61 -3.87
N ARG A 24 1.55 -16.52 -2.94
CA ARG A 24 2.22 -17.83 -2.88
C ARG A 24 1.96 -18.66 -4.14
N GLU A 25 0.72 -18.74 -4.60
CA GLU A 25 0.36 -19.50 -5.81
C GLU A 25 1.07 -18.94 -7.05
N ASP A 26 1.13 -17.61 -7.17
CA ASP A 26 1.86 -16.94 -8.22
C ASP A 26 3.36 -17.18 -8.13
N ALA A 27 3.94 -17.17 -6.91
CA ALA A 27 5.35 -17.46 -6.69
C ALA A 27 5.73 -18.92 -7.01
N VAL A 28 4.85 -19.88 -6.72
CA VAL A 28 5.01 -21.29 -7.10
C VAL A 28 4.97 -21.42 -8.62
N THR A 29 3.96 -20.83 -9.25
CA THR A 29 3.80 -20.85 -10.71
C THR A 29 5.00 -20.21 -11.40
N PHE A 30 5.45 -19.06 -10.88
CA PHE A 30 6.65 -18.38 -11.32
C PHE A 30 7.86 -19.31 -11.25
N ARG A 31 8.15 -19.89 -10.08
CA ARG A 31 9.26 -20.83 -9.87
C ARG A 31 9.20 -22.04 -10.80
N ASP A 32 8.02 -22.61 -11.03
CA ASP A 32 7.85 -23.80 -11.85
C ASP A 32 8.00 -23.48 -13.36
N SER A 33 7.68 -22.25 -13.76
CA SER A 33 7.95 -21.73 -15.11
C SER A 33 9.42 -21.30 -15.32
N PHE A 34 10.22 -21.33 -14.26
CA PHE A 34 11.52 -20.68 -14.18
C PHE A 34 12.65 -21.61 -14.65
N ALA A 35 13.32 -21.25 -15.77
CA ALA A 35 14.41 -22.04 -16.37
C ALA A 35 15.80 -21.41 -16.19
N THR A 36 16.03 -20.66 -15.10
CA THR A 36 17.30 -19.95 -14.88
C THR A 36 18.43 -20.82 -14.33
N GLY A 37 18.13 -21.99 -13.77
CA GLY A 37 19.15 -22.95 -13.33
C GLY A 37 20.18 -23.26 -14.43
N ASP A 38 19.74 -23.24 -15.70
CA ASP A 38 20.59 -23.46 -16.87
C ASP A 38 21.16 -22.17 -17.49
N ARG A 39 20.48 -21.02 -17.33
CA ARG A 39 20.85 -19.74 -17.98
C ARG A 39 21.72 -18.81 -17.13
N GLY A 40 21.59 -18.83 -15.81
CA GLY A 40 22.39 -17.98 -14.91
C GLY A 40 21.96 -16.50 -14.79
N TYR A 41 20.89 -16.07 -15.48
CA TYR A 41 20.36 -14.69 -15.44
C TYR A 41 18.85 -14.62 -15.71
N PHE A 42 18.19 -13.57 -15.20
CA PHE A 42 16.77 -13.25 -15.43
C PHE A 42 16.54 -12.67 -16.84
N SER A 43 15.47 -13.09 -17.51
CA SER A 43 14.95 -12.37 -18.68
C SER A 43 14.19 -11.11 -18.24
N PRO A 44 13.98 -10.11 -19.11
CA PRO A 44 13.25 -8.90 -18.73
C PRO A 44 11.85 -9.17 -18.16
N THR A 45 11.11 -10.12 -18.73
CA THR A 45 9.78 -10.50 -18.25
C THR A 45 9.83 -11.20 -16.90
N GLU A 46 10.81 -12.06 -16.69
CA GLU A 46 11.02 -12.74 -15.40
C GLU A 46 11.43 -11.75 -14.31
N ASP A 47 12.26 -10.76 -14.65
CA ASP A 47 12.70 -9.69 -13.74
C ASP A 47 11.52 -8.84 -13.26
N GLU A 48 10.62 -8.46 -14.18
CA GLU A 48 9.38 -7.75 -13.88
C GLU A 48 8.45 -8.59 -12.97
N GLN A 49 8.31 -9.89 -13.25
CA GLN A 49 7.48 -10.79 -12.44
C GLN A 49 8.00 -10.98 -11.01
N VAL A 50 9.31 -11.19 -10.83
CA VAL A 50 9.90 -11.28 -9.47
C VAL A 50 9.77 -9.97 -8.73
N THR A 51 10.05 -8.86 -9.40
CA THR A 51 9.94 -7.53 -8.79
C THR A 51 8.51 -7.29 -8.32
N HIS A 52 7.52 -7.61 -9.16
CA HIS A 52 6.11 -7.50 -8.80
C HIS A 52 5.75 -8.33 -7.58
N LEU A 53 6.09 -9.63 -7.58
CA LEU A 53 5.81 -10.54 -6.46
C LEU A 53 6.47 -10.05 -5.16
N TRP A 54 7.72 -9.57 -5.26
CA TRP A 54 8.48 -9.13 -4.10
C TRP A 54 7.93 -7.85 -3.48
N VAL A 55 7.54 -6.88 -4.33
CA VAL A 55 6.91 -5.64 -3.90
C VAL A 55 5.56 -5.93 -3.24
N SER A 56 4.72 -6.74 -3.87
CA SER A 56 3.41 -7.11 -3.31
C SER A 56 3.53 -7.84 -1.97
N TYR A 57 4.51 -8.75 -1.85
CA TYR A 57 4.82 -9.41 -0.58
C TYR A 57 5.19 -8.41 0.51
N HIS A 58 6.11 -7.49 0.24
CA HIS A 58 6.58 -6.50 1.22
C HIS A 58 5.46 -5.58 1.70
N GLN A 59 4.56 -5.19 0.80
CA GLN A 59 3.45 -4.33 1.15
C GLN A 59 2.43 -5.05 2.06
N ALA A 60 2.03 -6.26 1.67
CA ALA A 60 1.13 -7.09 2.49
C ALA A 60 1.76 -7.41 3.86
N ARG A 61 3.07 -7.67 3.89
CA ARG A 61 3.84 -7.87 5.12
C ARG A 61 3.79 -6.65 6.04
N ASN A 62 4.00 -5.46 5.50
CA ASN A 62 4.00 -4.23 6.28
C ASN A 62 2.60 -3.91 6.82
N ALA A 63 1.54 -4.15 6.04
CA ALA A 63 0.15 -4.00 6.50
C ALA A 63 -0.17 -4.95 7.67
N LEU A 64 0.23 -6.22 7.58
CA LEU A 64 0.05 -7.19 8.67
C LEU A 64 0.83 -6.79 9.93
N LEU A 65 2.07 -6.30 9.78
CA LEU A 65 2.85 -5.79 10.92
C LEU A 65 2.20 -4.57 11.57
N GLN A 66 1.62 -3.67 10.76
CA GLN A 66 0.91 -2.50 11.26
C GLN A 66 -0.34 -2.89 12.06
N VAL A 67 -1.09 -3.90 11.60
CA VAL A 67 -2.23 -4.45 12.37
C VAL A 67 -1.76 -4.97 13.73
N ILE A 68 -0.70 -5.79 13.74
CA ILE A 68 -0.14 -6.37 14.98
C ILE A 68 0.32 -5.26 15.93
N ASP A 69 1.07 -4.29 15.43
CA ASP A 69 1.60 -3.19 16.24
C ASP A 69 0.49 -2.27 16.77
N SER A 70 -0.56 -2.02 15.97
CA SER A 70 -1.74 -1.23 16.38
C SER A 70 -2.50 -1.91 17.52
N ILE A 71 -2.79 -3.20 17.37
CA ILE A 71 -3.48 -3.99 18.41
C ILE A 71 -2.62 -4.08 19.67
N ARG A 72 -1.32 -4.41 19.54
CA ARG A 72 -0.42 -4.52 20.69
C ARG A 72 -0.31 -3.20 21.46
N SER A 73 -0.28 -2.07 20.76
CA SER A 73 -0.16 -0.75 21.37
C SER A 73 -1.46 -0.29 22.06
N SER A 74 -2.61 -0.76 21.59
CA SER A 74 -3.91 -0.37 22.14
C SER A 74 -4.37 -1.26 23.30
N VAL A 75 -4.03 -2.54 23.28
CA VAL A 75 -4.60 -3.53 24.20
C VAL A 75 -3.58 -4.20 25.12
N GLY A 76 -2.29 -4.21 24.74
CA GLY A 76 -1.23 -4.81 25.55
C GLY A 76 -1.19 -6.35 25.49
N GLU A 77 -1.07 -7.02 26.65
CA GLU A 77 -1.04 -8.48 26.73
C GLU A 77 -2.47 -9.05 26.63
N PRO A 78 -2.67 -10.19 25.95
CA PRO A 78 -4.00 -10.72 25.68
C PRO A 78 -4.70 -11.21 26.95
N THR A 79 -5.98 -10.90 27.08
CA THR A 79 -6.89 -11.35 28.13
C THR A 79 -8.17 -11.92 27.52
N GLN A 80 -9.06 -12.53 28.32
CA GLN A 80 -10.36 -13.01 27.84
C GLN A 80 -11.24 -11.87 27.30
N GLU A 81 -11.15 -10.67 27.86
CA GLU A 81 -11.91 -9.50 27.40
C GLU A 81 -11.46 -8.99 26.03
N THR A 82 -10.24 -9.33 25.63
CA THR A 82 -9.59 -8.84 24.41
C THR A 82 -9.37 -9.96 23.39
N ALA A 83 -10.22 -10.98 23.47
CA ALA A 83 -10.08 -12.20 22.68
C ALA A 83 -10.26 -11.94 21.16
N GLY A 84 -11.08 -10.97 20.77
CA GLY A 84 -11.24 -10.55 19.38
C GLY A 84 -9.98 -9.88 18.82
N GLU A 85 -9.41 -8.93 19.56
CA GLU A 85 -8.14 -8.30 19.19
C GLU A 85 -7.00 -9.32 19.13
N PHE A 86 -6.98 -10.25 20.08
CA PHE A 86 -6.03 -11.36 20.06
C PHE A 86 -6.18 -12.19 18.78
N LEU A 87 -7.40 -12.60 18.39
CA LEU A 87 -7.62 -13.38 17.17
C LEU A 87 -7.10 -12.67 15.91
N ALA A 88 -7.40 -11.37 15.77
CA ALA A 88 -6.94 -10.59 14.62
C ALA A 88 -5.40 -10.48 14.58
N ALA A 89 -4.77 -10.11 15.70
CA ALA A 89 -3.31 -10.00 15.78
C ALA A 89 -2.60 -11.35 15.61
N TYR A 90 -3.19 -12.42 16.16
CA TYR A 90 -2.63 -13.76 16.08
C TYR A 90 -2.75 -14.33 14.65
N ALA A 91 -3.91 -14.19 14.01
CA ALA A 91 -4.07 -14.55 12.60
C ALA A 91 -3.07 -13.81 11.71
N ALA A 92 -2.93 -12.49 11.88
CA ALA A 92 -1.95 -11.70 11.13
C ALA A 92 -0.50 -12.19 11.35
N SER A 93 -0.16 -12.54 12.59
CA SER A 93 1.15 -13.07 12.95
C SER A 93 1.43 -14.43 12.30
N VAL A 94 0.43 -15.32 12.29
CA VAL A 94 0.54 -16.66 11.70
C VAL A 94 0.68 -16.57 10.17
N VAL A 95 -0.06 -15.68 9.51
CA VAL A 95 0.07 -15.38 8.07
C VAL A 95 1.47 -14.86 7.72
N LEU A 96 2.02 -13.93 8.50
CA LEU A 96 3.37 -13.41 8.29
C LEU A 96 4.44 -14.52 8.35
N VAL A 97 4.32 -15.40 9.34
CA VAL A 97 5.24 -16.51 9.53
C VAL A 97 5.12 -17.53 8.39
N ASP A 98 3.90 -17.86 7.96
CA ASP A 98 3.65 -18.75 6.81
C ASP A 98 4.28 -18.20 5.52
N ALA A 99 4.03 -16.92 5.23
CA ALA A 99 4.53 -16.28 4.01
C ALA A 99 6.06 -16.22 3.99
N ALA A 100 6.69 -15.86 5.10
CA ALA A 100 8.15 -15.81 5.19
C ALA A 100 8.80 -17.21 5.09
N ARG A 101 8.16 -18.26 5.66
CA ARG A 101 8.60 -19.66 5.51
C ARG A 101 8.46 -20.14 4.07
N THR A 102 7.30 -19.88 3.45
CA THR A 102 7.06 -20.18 2.05
C THR A 102 8.14 -19.59 1.17
N LEU A 103 8.50 -18.31 1.34
CA LEU A 103 9.58 -17.68 0.57
C LEU A 103 10.93 -18.37 0.75
N ARG A 104 11.25 -18.79 1.98
CA ARG A 104 12.46 -19.55 2.27
C ARG A 104 12.46 -20.88 1.53
N ASP A 105 11.34 -21.58 1.58
CA ASP A 105 11.23 -22.94 1.06
C ASP A 105 11.15 -22.94 -0.48
N LEU A 106 10.63 -21.86 -1.08
CA LEU A 106 10.63 -21.65 -2.53
C LEU A 106 11.99 -21.19 -3.07
N PHE A 107 12.66 -20.26 -2.39
CA PHE A 107 13.77 -19.49 -2.97
C PHE A 107 15.06 -19.46 -2.13
N GLY A 108 15.08 -20.02 -0.92
CA GLY A 108 16.20 -19.88 0.01
C GLY A 108 17.51 -20.51 -0.47
N ASP A 109 17.42 -21.59 -1.26
CA ASP A 109 18.58 -22.28 -1.85
C ASP A 109 18.94 -21.76 -3.25
N ASP A 110 18.12 -20.91 -3.86
CA ASP A 110 18.36 -20.32 -5.18
C ASP A 110 19.18 -19.03 -5.05
N VAL A 111 20.48 -19.12 -5.33
CA VAL A 111 21.42 -17.99 -5.23
C VAL A 111 21.06 -16.85 -6.17
N ILE A 112 20.51 -17.14 -7.35
CA ILE A 112 20.19 -16.13 -8.36
C ILE A 112 18.95 -15.36 -7.92
N VAL A 113 17.89 -16.08 -7.53
CA VAL A 113 16.66 -15.46 -7.02
C VAL A 113 16.92 -14.73 -5.71
N ARG A 114 17.65 -15.32 -4.78
CA ARG A 114 18.01 -14.64 -3.52
C ARG A 114 18.80 -13.36 -3.75
N ARG A 115 19.73 -13.33 -4.71
CA ARG A 115 20.45 -12.10 -5.07
C ARG A 115 19.46 -11.05 -5.56
N LYS A 116 18.55 -11.42 -6.48
CA LYS A 116 17.52 -10.52 -7.02
C LYS A 116 16.60 -9.96 -5.94
N LEU A 117 16.13 -10.80 -5.02
CA LEU A 117 15.25 -10.37 -3.92
C LEU A 117 15.97 -9.53 -2.86
N ASN A 118 17.30 -9.60 -2.78
CA ASN A 118 18.11 -8.74 -1.93
C ASN A 118 18.60 -7.47 -2.63
N GLU A 119 18.29 -7.27 -3.91
CA GLU A 119 18.48 -5.95 -4.54
C GLU A 119 17.65 -4.90 -3.80
N SER A 120 18.13 -3.67 -3.76
CA SER A 120 17.30 -2.58 -3.27
C SER A 120 16.17 -2.32 -4.29
N PHE A 121 14.97 -2.15 -3.77
CA PHE A 121 13.87 -1.58 -4.53
C PHE A 121 13.45 -0.28 -3.83
N ASP A 122 14.34 0.71 -3.91
CA ASP A 122 14.22 1.98 -3.20
C ASP A 122 12.90 2.70 -3.52
N LEU A 123 12.38 2.53 -4.76
CA LEU A 123 11.07 3.02 -5.20
C LEU A 123 9.89 2.48 -4.36
N PHE A 124 10.06 1.35 -3.68
CA PHE A 124 9.05 0.69 -2.88
C PHE A 124 9.44 0.62 -1.39
N GLY A 125 10.49 1.34 -0.97
CA GLY A 125 10.98 1.32 0.41
C GLY A 125 11.57 -0.02 0.84
N ILE A 126 12.02 -0.84 -0.11
CA ILE A 126 12.63 -2.15 0.15
C ILE A 126 14.14 -1.98 0.11
N ALA A 127 14.78 -2.07 1.27
CA ALA A 127 16.22 -1.95 1.39
C ALA A 127 16.96 -3.14 0.76
N GLU A 128 18.21 -2.91 0.36
CA GLU A 128 19.14 -3.99 0.03
C GLU A 128 19.23 -4.99 1.19
N GLY A 129 19.32 -6.28 0.88
CA GLY A 129 19.36 -7.33 1.90
C GLY A 129 17.99 -7.65 2.54
N SER A 130 16.89 -7.15 1.97
CA SER A 130 15.55 -7.31 2.54
C SER A 130 15.09 -8.77 2.64
N PHE A 131 15.39 -9.62 1.65
CA PHE A 131 15.06 -11.03 1.71
C PHE A 131 15.80 -11.70 2.88
N ASP A 132 17.09 -11.46 3.00
CA ASP A 132 17.90 -11.99 4.11
C ASP A 132 17.41 -11.48 5.46
N ALA A 133 17.04 -10.20 5.55
CA ALA A 133 16.47 -9.61 6.76
C ALA A 133 15.12 -10.27 7.15
N VAL A 134 14.26 -10.57 6.18
CA VAL A 134 13.02 -11.33 6.39
C VAL A 134 13.33 -12.73 6.89
N GLN A 135 14.30 -13.43 6.29
CA GLN A 135 14.72 -14.77 6.71
C GLN A 135 15.32 -14.77 8.13
N MET A 136 16.14 -13.77 8.45
CA MET A 136 16.66 -13.56 9.80
C MET A 136 15.54 -13.28 10.81
N SER A 137 14.49 -12.56 10.40
CA SER A 137 13.36 -12.25 11.29
C SER A 137 12.58 -13.50 11.75
N LEU A 138 12.57 -14.58 10.95
CA LEU A 138 12.00 -15.88 11.32
C LEU A 138 12.79 -16.59 12.44
N THR A 139 14.07 -16.28 12.58
CA THR A 139 14.98 -16.90 13.55
C THR A 139 15.31 -15.98 14.73
N ASN A 140 14.85 -14.72 14.67
CA ASN A 140 15.04 -13.74 15.74
C ASN A 140 14.33 -14.17 17.02
N PHE A 141 15.06 -14.12 18.13
CA PHE A 141 14.63 -14.55 19.46
C PHE A 141 13.40 -13.78 19.96
N SER A 142 13.30 -12.47 19.70
CA SER A 142 12.14 -11.66 20.14
C SER A 142 10.85 -12.07 19.44
N ASN A 143 10.91 -12.27 18.12
CA ASN A 143 9.78 -12.71 17.30
C ASN A 143 9.35 -14.13 17.69
N ALA A 144 10.33 -15.02 17.93
CA ALA A 144 10.07 -16.38 18.39
C ALA A 144 9.39 -16.42 19.77
N ILE A 145 9.72 -15.50 20.68
CA ILE A 145 9.04 -15.37 21.97
C ILE A 145 7.59 -14.90 21.76
N GLY A 146 7.36 -13.89 20.92
CA GLY A 146 6.02 -13.37 20.63
C GLY A 146 5.09 -14.45 20.08
N ILE A 147 5.54 -15.18 19.05
CA ILE A 147 4.79 -16.31 18.48
C ILE A 147 4.56 -17.40 19.53
N LYS A 148 5.57 -17.76 20.34
CA LYS A 148 5.41 -18.79 21.39
C LYS A 148 4.37 -18.39 22.44
N ARG A 149 4.32 -17.11 22.83
CA ARG A 149 3.30 -16.59 23.75
C ARG A 149 1.92 -16.64 23.11
N GLY A 150 1.80 -16.19 21.85
CA GLY A 150 0.56 -16.26 21.08
C GLY A 150 0.03 -17.69 20.96
N ASN A 151 0.88 -18.64 20.57
CA ASN A 151 0.52 -20.06 20.47
C ASN A 151 0.03 -20.61 21.82
N ARG A 152 0.73 -20.29 22.91
CA ARG A 152 0.31 -20.73 24.25
C ARG A 152 -1.06 -20.17 24.61
N PHE A 153 -1.26 -18.87 24.42
CA PHE A 153 -2.54 -18.24 24.74
C PHE A 153 -3.68 -18.85 23.89
N PHE A 154 -3.44 -19.05 22.59
CA PHE A 154 -4.38 -19.70 21.68
C PHE A 154 -4.73 -21.12 22.14
N ASP A 155 -3.73 -21.94 22.48
CA ASP A 155 -3.92 -23.31 22.95
C ASP A 155 -4.66 -23.36 24.30
N GLU A 156 -4.32 -22.48 25.24
CA GLU A 156 -4.94 -22.41 26.57
C GLU A 156 -6.39 -21.92 26.53
N HIS A 157 -6.73 -21.03 25.60
CA HIS A 157 -8.06 -20.41 25.48
C HIS A 157 -8.86 -20.93 24.29
N LEU A 158 -8.43 -22.03 23.67
CA LEU A 158 -8.99 -22.55 22.42
C LEU A 158 -10.51 -22.67 22.47
N THR A 159 -11.05 -23.24 23.55
CA THR A 159 -12.51 -23.43 23.72
C THR A 159 -13.27 -22.10 23.80
N ASP A 160 -12.70 -21.10 24.46
CA ASP A 160 -13.35 -19.80 24.61
C ASP A 160 -13.25 -18.99 23.30
N LEU A 161 -12.14 -19.11 22.58
CA LEU A 161 -11.99 -18.52 21.24
C LEU A 161 -12.97 -19.11 20.24
N HIS A 162 -13.23 -20.42 20.29
CA HIS A 162 -14.25 -21.06 19.44
C HIS A 162 -15.65 -20.57 19.78
N LYS A 163 -16.00 -20.47 21.07
CA LYS A 163 -17.29 -19.90 21.47
C LYS A 163 -17.46 -18.46 21.01
N LEU A 164 -16.41 -17.65 21.07
CA LEU A 164 -16.43 -16.28 20.57
C LEU A 164 -16.64 -16.26 19.05
N ALA A 165 -15.94 -17.12 18.32
CA ALA A 165 -16.10 -17.25 16.87
C ALA A 165 -17.49 -17.73 16.45
N ASP A 166 -18.14 -18.60 17.24
CA ASP A 166 -19.52 -19.03 16.97
C ASP A 166 -20.53 -17.86 17.02
N THR A 167 -20.15 -16.74 17.64
CA THR A 167 -21.00 -15.54 17.73
C THR A 167 -20.72 -14.49 16.64
N ASN A 168 -19.63 -14.62 15.88
CA ASN A 168 -19.21 -13.63 14.87
C ASN A 168 -18.55 -14.31 13.66
N GLU A 169 -19.12 -14.10 12.47
CA GLU A 169 -18.67 -14.71 11.21
C GLU A 169 -17.22 -14.35 10.84
N THR A 170 -16.80 -13.12 11.11
CA THR A 170 -15.44 -12.64 10.83
C THR A 170 -14.41 -13.34 11.73
N TYR A 171 -14.74 -13.53 13.01
CA TYR A 171 -13.89 -14.31 13.93
C TYR A 171 -13.82 -15.79 13.56
N GLN A 172 -14.93 -16.36 13.08
CA GLN A 172 -14.94 -17.71 12.53
C GLN A 172 -13.99 -17.85 11.33
N LYS A 173 -13.99 -16.87 10.41
CA LYS A 173 -13.05 -16.84 9.29
C LYS A 173 -11.60 -16.70 9.75
N LEU A 174 -11.33 -15.87 10.75
CA LEU A 174 -9.98 -15.71 11.31
C LEU A 174 -9.46 -17.01 11.93
N LEU A 175 -10.30 -17.72 12.68
CA LEU A 175 -9.98 -19.06 13.17
C LEU A 175 -9.68 -20.03 12.02
N GLY A 176 -10.50 -20.00 10.96
CA GLY A 176 -10.26 -20.80 9.76
C GLY A 176 -8.88 -20.56 9.14
N VAL A 177 -8.43 -19.30 9.07
CA VAL A 177 -7.07 -18.95 8.61
C VAL A 177 -5.99 -19.51 9.54
N ILE A 178 -6.16 -19.34 10.85
CA ILE A 178 -5.21 -19.83 11.87
C ILE A 178 -5.07 -21.35 11.78
N ASP A 179 -6.18 -22.08 11.74
CA ASP A 179 -6.22 -23.53 11.71
C ASP A 179 -5.61 -24.07 10.41
N PHE A 180 -5.99 -23.50 9.27
CA PHE A 180 -5.45 -23.88 7.96
C PHE A 180 -3.91 -23.77 7.90
N ILE A 181 -3.35 -22.69 8.45
CA ILE A 181 -1.89 -22.50 8.51
C ILE A 181 -1.25 -23.40 9.58
N GLY A 182 -1.93 -23.56 10.73
CA GLY A 182 -1.48 -24.41 11.83
C GLY A 182 -1.32 -25.88 11.42
N GLU A 183 -2.28 -26.42 10.67
CA GLU A 183 -2.22 -27.77 10.13
C GLU A 183 -1.04 -27.96 9.16
N LYS A 184 -0.83 -27.02 8.23
CA LYS A 184 0.33 -27.03 7.32
C LYS A 184 1.65 -27.05 8.08
N THR A 185 1.75 -26.23 9.12
CA THR A 185 2.98 -26.10 9.92
C THR A 185 3.29 -27.35 10.76
N ARG A 186 2.27 -28.10 11.21
CA ARG A 186 2.46 -29.34 11.98
C ARG A 186 3.04 -30.48 11.12
N VAL A 187 2.72 -30.52 9.83
CA VAL A 187 3.22 -31.55 8.88
C VAL A 187 4.72 -31.38 8.56
N GLU A 188 5.24 -30.14 8.55
CA GLU A 188 6.63 -29.85 8.18
C GLU A 188 7.67 -29.92 9.31
N HIS A 189 7.29 -30.02 10.59
CA HIS A 189 8.22 -29.94 11.73
C HIS A 189 9.39 -30.96 11.73
N ARG A 190 9.32 -32.01 10.90
CA ARG A 190 10.43 -32.98 10.70
C ARG A 190 11.62 -32.41 9.90
N SER A 191 11.46 -31.31 9.15
CA SER A 191 12.54 -30.66 8.38
C SER A 191 13.25 -29.52 9.14
N TYR A 192 12.54 -28.86 10.07
CA TYR A 192 13.00 -27.66 10.77
C TYR A 192 14.25 -27.86 11.64
N ILE A 193 14.42 -29.04 12.25
CA ILE A 193 15.60 -29.34 13.08
C ILE A 193 16.84 -29.63 12.20
N ARG A 194 16.67 -30.12 10.97
CA ARG A 194 17.79 -30.39 10.04
C ARG A 194 18.39 -29.13 9.44
N ALA A 195 17.59 -28.09 9.21
CA ALA A 195 18.07 -26.80 8.71
C ALA A 195 19.01 -26.10 9.73
N ARG A 196 18.77 -26.33 11.04
CA ARG A 196 19.55 -25.75 12.14
C ARG A 196 20.99 -26.28 12.25
N ALA A 197 21.30 -27.42 11.64
CA ALA A 197 22.65 -28.00 11.69
C ALA A 197 23.56 -27.51 10.54
N ARG A 198 22.99 -27.06 9.41
CA ARG A 198 23.77 -26.68 8.21
C ARG A 198 24.22 -25.22 8.19
N ASP A 199 23.49 -24.34 8.86
CA ASP A 199 23.66 -22.89 8.70
C ASP A 199 24.82 -22.28 9.52
N ARG A 200 25.35 -23.01 10.50
CA ARG A 200 26.50 -22.54 11.29
C ARG A 200 27.84 -22.69 10.59
N THR A 201 27.89 -23.44 9.48
CA THR A 201 29.13 -23.76 8.76
C THR A 201 29.43 -22.86 7.57
N LYS A 202 28.48 -22.04 7.08
CA LYS A 202 28.71 -21.17 5.90
C LYS A 202 29.01 -19.70 6.20
N HIS A 203 28.90 -19.24 7.45
CA HIS A 203 29.10 -17.82 7.81
C HIS A 203 30.49 -17.44 8.36
N VAL A 204 31.53 -18.24 8.10
CA VAL A 204 32.91 -17.91 8.51
C VAL A 204 33.79 -17.46 7.33
N VAL A 205 33.44 -17.76 6.08
CA VAL A 205 34.37 -17.57 4.95
C VAL A 205 34.36 -16.15 4.37
N ASP A 206 33.25 -15.39 4.45
CA ASP A 206 33.20 -14.05 3.81
C ASP A 206 33.51 -12.89 4.76
N LYS A 207 33.87 -13.16 6.02
CA LYS A 207 34.11 -12.11 7.03
C LYS A 207 35.48 -11.43 6.92
N VAL A 208 36.19 -11.53 5.79
CA VAL A 208 37.59 -11.08 5.68
C VAL A 208 37.90 -10.17 4.49
N ILE A 209 37.01 -9.95 3.51
CA ILE A 209 37.33 -9.05 2.40
C ILE A 209 36.82 -7.62 2.66
N GLN A 210 37.55 -6.99 3.58
CA GLN A 210 37.89 -5.57 3.66
C GLN A 210 36.77 -4.52 3.73
N SER A 211 36.54 -4.13 4.98
CA SER A 211 36.08 -2.84 5.48
C SER A 211 36.66 -1.59 4.80
N GLY A 212 35.77 -0.62 4.50
CA GLY A 212 36.07 0.82 4.63
C GLY A 212 36.21 1.63 3.34
N LEU A 213 35.14 2.38 3.01
CA LEU A 213 35.18 3.79 2.60
C LEU A 213 36.40 4.27 1.77
N VAL A 214 36.32 4.32 0.43
CA VAL A 214 36.75 5.50 -0.36
C VAL A 214 36.18 5.42 -1.81
N ARG A 215 34.93 5.84 -2.03
CA ARG A 215 34.49 6.66 -3.20
C ARG A 215 32.97 6.82 -3.27
N ALA A 216 32.47 7.70 -2.43
CA ALA A 216 31.15 8.27 -2.48
C ALA A 216 31.03 9.45 -3.48
N VAL A 217 31.81 9.58 -4.57
CA VAL A 217 31.97 10.93 -5.17
C VAL A 217 31.81 11.14 -6.68
N TYR A 218 31.86 10.18 -7.61
CA TYR A 218 31.61 10.56 -9.02
C TYR A 218 30.94 9.49 -9.88
N ALA A 219 29.86 9.92 -10.57
CA ALA A 219 28.96 9.25 -11.52
C ALA A 219 27.83 8.41 -10.88
N ILE A 220 26.65 8.90 -10.47
CA ILE A 220 25.82 10.04 -10.94
C ILE A 220 26.02 10.32 -12.42
N GLN A 221 25.63 9.37 -13.25
CA GLN A 221 25.10 9.70 -14.56
C GLN A 221 24.34 8.49 -15.11
N GLU A 222 23.05 8.75 -15.29
CA GLU A 222 22.25 8.19 -16.38
C GLU A 222 21.65 6.79 -16.11
N TRP A 223 20.37 6.65 -16.49
CA TRP A 223 19.55 5.43 -16.55
C TRP A 223 18.87 4.98 -15.24
N GLY A 224 17.56 4.77 -15.17
CA GLY A 224 16.56 4.75 -16.23
C GLY A 224 15.15 4.82 -15.62
N GLY A 225 14.44 5.90 -15.92
CA GLY A 225 13.01 5.92 -15.80
C GLY A 225 12.41 4.98 -16.84
N ARG A 226 11.71 3.94 -16.38
CA ARG A 226 10.74 3.17 -17.16
C ARG A 226 10.01 2.22 -16.19
N VAL A 227 8.68 2.20 -16.32
CA VAL A 227 7.74 1.20 -15.79
C VAL A 227 7.26 1.39 -14.34
N VAL A 228 6.42 2.40 -14.10
CA VAL A 228 5.42 2.32 -13.01
C VAL A 228 4.11 2.94 -13.51
N GLY A 229 3.14 2.11 -13.90
CA GLY A 229 1.84 2.59 -14.36
C GLY A 229 0.83 1.52 -14.81
N ARG A 230 1.07 0.22 -14.62
CA ARG A 230 0.26 -0.85 -15.25
C ARG A 230 -0.09 -2.06 -14.38
N VAL A 231 -0.09 -1.94 -13.06
CA VAL A 231 -0.45 -3.10 -12.21
C VAL A 231 -1.93 -3.00 -11.79
N SER A 232 -2.77 -3.78 -12.48
CA SER A 232 -4.21 -3.99 -12.22
C SER A 232 -4.42 -5.41 -11.68
N THR A 233 -5.27 -5.60 -10.67
CA THR A 233 -5.66 -6.89 -10.08
C THR A 233 -6.69 -7.66 -10.95
N SER A 234 -7.12 -7.06 -12.07
CA SER A 234 -7.92 -7.72 -13.10
C SER A 234 -7.22 -7.60 -14.46
N LEU A 235 -7.00 -8.73 -15.12
CA LEU A 235 -6.35 -8.82 -16.45
C LEU A 235 -7.28 -8.38 -17.60
N SER A 236 -8.60 -8.30 -17.38
CA SER A 236 -9.60 -7.95 -18.40
C SER A 236 -10.20 -6.55 -18.24
N HIS A 237 -9.97 -5.89 -17.10
CA HIS A 237 -10.51 -4.56 -16.83
C HIS A 237 -9.64 -3.46 -17.40
N VAL A 238 -10.21 -2.61 -18.26
CA VAL A 238 -9.56 -1.38 -18.74
C VAL A 238 -10.24 -0.21 -18.04
N PRO A 239 -9.60 0.44 -17.05
CA PRO A 239 -10.23 1.52 -16.30
C PRO A 239 -10.44 2.73 -17.21
N ARG A 240 -11.69 3.18 -17.29
CA ARG A 240 -12.07 4.35 -18.09
C ARG A 240 -13.43 4.89 -17.69
N ILE A 241 -13.49 6.20 -17.53
CA ILE A 241 -14.74 6.93 -17.35
C ILE A 241 -15.49 6.96 -18.69
N PRO A 242 -16.81 6.68 -18.73
CA PRO A 242 -17.59 6.73 -19.96
C PRO A 242 -17.52 8.12 -20.63
N LEU A 243 -17.44 8.16 -21.96
CA LEU A 243 -17.26 9.42 -22.70
C LEU A 243 -18.30 10.49 -22.39
N GLY A 244 -19.58 10.10 -22.23
CA GLY A 244 -20.65 11.03 -21.87
C GLY A 244 -20.47 11.66 -20.48
N ILE A 245 -19.88 10.92 -19.54
CA ILE A 245 -19.51 11.43 -18.21
C ILE A 245 -18.32 12.38 -18.33
N CYS A 246 -17.30 12.03 -19.12
CA CYS A 246 -16.16 12.92 -19.39
C CYS A 246 -16.61 14.26 -19.99
N ASP A 247 -17.55 14.24 -20.94
CA ASP A 247 -18.09 15.46 -21.55
C ASP A 247 -18.91 16.28 -20.55
N GLY A 248 -19.68 15.63 -19.67
CA GLY A 248 -20.34 16.28 -18.55
C GLY A 248 -19.35 16.99 -17.63
N ILE A 249 -18.24 16.32 -17.26
CA ILE A 249 -17.18 16.90 -16.43
C ILE A 249 -16.52 18.09 -17.14
N ARG A 250 -16.20 17.98 -18.43
CA ARG A 250 -15.61 19.08 -19.23
C ARG A 250 -16.47 20.35 -19.22
N GLY A 251 -17.79 20.21 -19.16
CA GLY A 251 -18.72 21.34 -19.07
C GLY A 251 -18.73 22.06 -17.70
N LEU A 252 -18.14 21.45 -16.66
CA LEU A 252 -18.21 21.93 -15.27
C LEU A 252 -16.87 22.42 -14.73
N ILE A 253 -15.75 21.87 -15.21
CA ILE A 253 -14.41 22.10 -14.67
C ILE A 253 -13.86 23.50 -14.99
N GLN A 254 -13.09 24.05 -14.05
CA GLN A 254 -12.41 25.33 -14.15
C GLN A 254 -10.94 25.20 -13.70
N PRO A 255 -10.00 25.96 -14.28
CA PRO A 255 -8.60 25.96 -13.83
C PRO A 255 -8.51 26.22 -12.31
N GLY A 256 -7.77 25.36 -11.60
CA GLY A 256 -7.69 25.33 -10.15
C GLY A 256 -8.50 24.20 -9.50
N ASP A 257 -9.43 23.58 -10.23
CA ASP A 257 -10.14 22.40 -9.73
C ASP A 257 -9.18 21.23 -9.44
N VAL A 258 -9.53 20.43 -8.44
CA VAL A 258 -8.78 19.23 -8.05
C VAL A 258 -9.65 18.02 -8.35
N PHE A 259 -9.08 17.05 -9.05
CA PHE A 259 -9.71 15.76 -9.27
C PHE A 259 -9.16 14.75 -8.28
N VAL A 260 -10.06 14.01 -7.64
CA VAL A 260 -9.71 12.88 -6.80
C VAL A 260 -10.21 11.62 -7.50
N THR A 261 -9.31 10.68 -7.78
CA THR A 261 -9.58 9.56 -8.71
C THR A 261 -9.31 8.21 -8.08
N ARG A 262 -10.02 7.20 -8.54
CA ARG A 262 -9.83 5.80 -8.13
C ARG A 262 -9.85 4.87 -9.34
N LYS A 263 -8.94 3.89 -9.37
CA LYS A 263 -8.99 2.73 -10.27
C LYS A 263 -9.40 1.52 -9.46
N THR A 264 -10.51 0.87 -9.78
CA THR A 264 -11.13 -0.17 -8.95
C THR A 264 -10.20 -1.34 -8.66
N TYR A 265 -9.38 -1.71 -9.64
CA TYR A 265 -8.44 -2.84 -9.55
C TYR A 265 -6.98 -2.39 -9.44
N ALA A 266 -6.68 -1.12 -9.18
CA ALA A 266 -5.29 -0.74 -8.97
C ALA A 266 -4.78 -1.24 -7.62
N ALA A 267 -3.60 -1.87 -7.64
CA ALA A 267 -2.93 -2.35 -6.43
C ALA A 267 -2.72 -1.21 -5.40
N THR A 268 -2.58 0.04 -5.87
CA THR A 268 -2.45 1.25 -5.02
C THR A 268 -3.60 1.49 -4.05
N ASN A 269 -4.81 0.98 -4.32
CA ASN A 269 -5.96 1.10 -3.40
C ASN A 269 -5.75 0.33 -2.10
N TYR A 270 -4.90 -0.69 -2.10
CA TYR A 270 -4.59 -1.51 -0.93
C TYR A 270 -3.43 -0.93 -0.11
N PHE A 271 -2.81 0.17 -0.58
CA PHE A 271 -1.60 0.77 0.00
C PHE A 271 -1.79 2.20 0.51
N LEU A 272 -2.91 2.86 0.17
CA LEU A 272 -3.23 4.21 0.59
C LEU A 272 -4.51 4.17 1.42
N PRO A 273 -4.55 4.82 2.61
CA PRO A 273 -5.75 4.81 3.44
C PRO A 273 -6.89 5.50 2.69
N GLY A 274 -8.04 4.84 2.62
CA GLY A 274 -9.26 5.39 2.05
C GLY A 274 -9.70 4.78 0.73
N TYR A 275 -10.95 5.03 0.35
CA TYR A 275 -11.52 4.64 -0.94
C TYR A 275 -10.89 5.42 -2.10
N TRP A 276 -10.46 6.66 -1.84
CA TRP A 276 -9.97 7.60 -2.84
C TRP A 276 -8.44 7.82 -2.73
N PRO A 277 -7.61 7.16 -3.57
CA PRO A 277 -6.16 7.11 -3.37
C PRO A 277 -5.37 8.30 -3.97
N HIS A 278 -5.88 8.97 -5.00
CA HIS A 278 -5.04 9.84 -5.84
C HIS A 278 -5.68 11.20 -6.14
N ALA A 279 -4.86 12.24 -6.22
CA ALA A 279 -5.27 13.62 -6.50
C ALA A 279 -4.52 14.21 -7.70
N VAL A 280 -5.21 15.04 -8.46
CA VAL A 280 -4.74 15.66 -9.71
C VAL A 280 -5.18 17.13 -9.72
N PHE A 281 -4.28 18.05 -10.08
CA PHE A 281 -4.56 19.49 -10.12
C PHE A 281 -4.84 19.95 -11.55
N TYR A 282 -6.04 20.45 -11.85
CA TYR A 282 -6.40 20.90 -13.19
C TYR A 282 -5.91 22.32 -13.45
N ILE A 283 -5.14 22.51 -14.52
CA ILE A 283 -4.50 23.79 -14.86
C ILE A 283 -5.16 24.51 -16.03
N GLY A 284 -6.20 23.91 -16.63
CA GLY A 284 -6.98 24.49 -17.72
C GLY A 284 -6.78 23.81 -19.08
N GLY A 285 -7.70 24.07 -20.01
CA GLY A 285 -7.70 23.44 -21.33
C GLY A 285 -7.88 21.93 -21.23
N ASP A 286 -6.94 21.17 -21.79
CA ASP A 286 -6.91 19.71 -21.66
C ASP A 286 -5.81 19.26 -20.69
N GLU A 287 -5.28 20.14 -19.83
CA GLU A 287 -4.05 19.90 -19.09
C GLU A 287 -4.26 19.82 -17.57
N VAL A 288 -3.55 18.88 -16.95
CA VAL A 288 -3.46 18.70 -15.49
C VAL A 288 -2.00 18.62 -15.05
N VAL A 289 -1.76 18.92 -13.78
CA VAL A 289 -0.50 18.62 -13.10
C VAL A 289 -0.78 17.58 -12.02
N GLU A 290 -0.01 16.50 -12.04
CA GLU A 290 -0.08 15.47 -10.99
C GLU A 290 1.30 14.86 -10.75
N ALA A 291 1.53 14.43 -9.52
CA ALA A 291 2.68 13.61 -9.16
C ALA A 291 2.29 12.14 -9.24
N GLN A 292 2.98 11.38 -10.07
CA GLN A 292 2.95 9.92 -10.08
C GLN A 292 4.38 9.42 -9.93
N ALA A 293 4.62 8.10 -9.92
CA ALA A 293 5.95 7.53 -9.72
C ALA A 293 7.05 8.07 -10.67
N ASP A 294 6.67 8.57 -11.85
CA ASP A 294 7.55 9.23 -12.83
C ASP A 294 7.73 10.75 -12.61
N GLY A 295 7.33 11.25 -11.44
CA GLY A 295 7.44 12.62 -10.98
C GLY A 295 6.19 13.48 -11.19
N VAL A 296 6.33 14.76 -10.83
CA VAL A 296 5.34 15.80 -11.10
C VAL A 296 5.39 16.14 -12.58
N ARG A 297 4.33 15.84 -13.32
CA ARG A 297 4.26 16.14 -14.75
C ARG A 297 2.98 16.82 -15.12
N ARG A 298 3.06 17.54 -16.23
CA ARG A 298 1.89 17.96 -16.99
C ARG A 298 1.39 16.77 -17.82
N ARG A 299 0.11 16.46 -17.72
CA ARG A 299 -0.58 15.39 -18.47
C ARG A 299 -1.89 15.91 -19.05
N THR A 300 -2.47 15.15 -19.97
CA THR A 300 -3.79 15.48 -20.51
C THR A 300 -4.90 14.99 -19.59
N LEU A 301 -6.15 15.42 -19.82
CA LEU A 301 -7.32 14.90 -19.12
C LEU A 301 -7.54 13.39 -19.31
N ASP A 302 -6.89 12.75 -20.30
CA ASP A 302 -6.93 11.30 -20.45
C ASP A 302 -6.35 10.57 -19.22
N SER A 303 -5.43 11.20 -18.48
CA SER A 303 -4.88 10.62 -17.24
C SER A 303 -5.95 10.44 -16.16
N PRO A 304 -6.65 11.50 -15.68
CA PRO A 304 -7.75 11.35 -14.73
C PRO A 304 -8.96 10.62 -15.32
N PHE A 305 -9.23 10.70 -16.63
CA PHE A 305 -10.35 9.99 -17.27
C PHE A 305 -10.10 8.50 -17.55
N SER A 306 -8.86 8.03 -17.44
CA SER A 306 -8.51 6.60 -17.47
C SER A 306 -8.61 5.95 -16.08
N ASN A 307 -9.50 6.45 -15.23
CA ASN A 307 -9.86 5.90 -13.92
C ASN A 307 -11.30 5.38 -13.95
N ASP A 308 -11.73 4.68 -12.90
CA ASP A 308 -13.08 4.10 -12.80
C ASP A 308 -14.05 5.03 -12.08
N ALA A 309 -13.53 5.84 -11.15
CA ALA A 309 -14.31 6.82 -10.40
C ALA A 309 -13.53 8.14 -10.28
N ILE A 310 -14.27 9.24 -10.18
CA ILE A 310 -13.72 10.59 -10.05
C ILE A 310 -14.63 11.48 -9.22
N VAL A 311 -14.01 12.33 -8.39
CA VAL A 311 -14.64 13.46 -7.72
C VAL A 311 -13.94 14.73 -8.18
N VAL A 312 -14.71 15.76 -8.48
CA VAL A 312 -14.19 17.10 -8.78
C VAL A 312 -14.53 18.01 -7.61
N ILE A 313 -13.50 18.61 -7.01
CA ILE A 313 -13.63 19.63 -5.96
C ILE A 313 -12.97 20.93 -6.42
N ARG A 314 -13.55 22.08 -6.06
CA ARG A 314 -13.05 23.40 -6.44
C ARG A 314 -12.57 24.17 -5.22
N PRO A 315 -11.36 24.75 -5.23
CA PRO A 315 -10.89 25.57 -4.11
C PRO A 315 -11.74 26.85 -4.01
N LYS A 316 -12.06 27.24 -2.77
CA LYS A 316 -12.78 28.49 -2.44
C LYS A 316 -11.82 29.67 -2.50
N LEU A 317 -11.32 29.97 -3.70
CA LEU A 317 -10.42 31.07 -4.00
C LEU A 317 -11.03 31.99 -5.05
N ASP A 318 -10.63 33.27 -5.03
CA ASP A 318 -10.97 34.17 -6.12
C ASP A 318 -10.18 33.81 -7.40
N LYS A 319 -10.60 34.37 -8.54
CA LYS A 319 -10.00 34.04 -9.84
C LYS A 319 -8.51 34.36 -9.93
N LEU A 320 -8.04 35.43 -9.27
CA LEU A 320 -6.63 35.83 -9.32
C LEU A 320 -5.78 34.87 -8.49
N LEU A 321 -6.26 34.49 -7.30
CA LEU A 321 -5.63 33.50 -6.44
C LEU A 321 -5.66 32.11 -7.07
N CYS A 322 -6.72 31.74 -7.79
CA CYS A 322 -6.73 30.49 -8.58
C CYS A 322 -5.67 30.52 -9.68
N ALA A 323 -5.50 31.63 -10.40
CA ALA A 323 -4.46 31.75 -11.43
C ALA A 323 -3.05 31.63 -10.82
N GLU A 324 -2.84 32.20 -9.63
CA GLU A 324 -1.61 32.02 -8.86
C GLU A 324 -1.40 30.55 -8.43
N ALA A 325 -2.46 29.86 -7.96
CA ALA A 325 -2.40 28.44 -7.64
C ALA A 325 -2.01 27.58 -8.86
N VAL A 326 -2.58 27.88 -10.03
CA VAL A 326 -2.23 27.22 -11.30
C VAL A 326 -0.76 27.46 -11.68
N SER A 327 -0.26 28.68 -11.47
CA SER A 327 1.16 29.02 -11.66
C SER A 327 2.06 28.21 -10.72
N ARG A 328 1.70 28.12 -9.43
CA ARG A 328 2.43 27.33 -8.43
C ARG A 328 2.43 25.84 -8.76
N ALA A 329 1.28 25.27 -9.11
CA ALA A 329 1.18 23.87 -9.55
C ALA A 329 2.11 23.61 -10.73
N THR A 330 2.09 24.50 -11.73
CA THR A 330 2.95 24.40 -12.91
C THR A 330 4.43 24.50 -12.55
N SER A 331 4.81 25.34 -11.57
CA SER A 331 6.20 25.49 -11.12
C SER A 331 6.80 24.21 -10.52
N HIS A 332 5.95 23.26 -10.13
CA HIS A 332 6.38 21.98 -9.57
C HIS A 332 6.64 20.91 -10.63
N VAL A 333 6.25 21.14 -11.89
CA VAL A 333 6.53 20.22 -13.00
C VAL A 333 8.03 19.97 -13.11
N GLY A 334 8.41 18.69 -13.19
CA GLY A 334 9.79 18.25 -13.24
C GLY A 334 10.36 17.84 -11.88
N LYS A 335 9.68 18.15 -10.77
CA LYS A 335 10.08 17.62 -9.46
C LYS A 335 9.92 16.09 -9.42
N PRO A 336 10.86 15.35 -8.82
CA PRO A 336 10.69 13.91 -8.58
C PRO A 336 9.49 13.62 -7.68
N TYR A 337 9.01 12.38 -7.73
CA TYR A 337 8.00 11.89 -6.81
C TYR A 337 8.62 11.66 -5.42
N ASP A 338 7.86 11.95 -4.37
CA ASP A 338 8.29 11.69 -2.99
C ASP A 338 7.77 10.32 -2.49
N PHE A 339 8.58 9.29 -2.64
CA PHE A 339 8.25 7.94 -2.15
C PHE A 339 8.31 7.81 -0.62
N ASP A 340 8.91 8.77 0.07
CA ASP A 340 8.98 8.78 1.53
C ASP A 340 7.72 9.40 2.17
N PHE A 341 6.85 10.04 1.38
CA PHE A 341 5.67 10.78 1.87
C PHE A 341 6.04 11.77 3.01
N ASP A 342 7.16 12.48 2.85
CA ASP A 342 7.74 13.40 3.81
C ASP A 342 7.52 14.87 3.39
N PHE A 343 6.40 15.43 3.87
CA PHE A 343 5.97 16.80 3.57
C PHE A 343 6.91 17.88 4.15
N THR A 344 7.94 17.50 4.91
CA THR A 344 8.94 18.44 5.43
C THR A 344 9.94 18.91 4.37
N ARG A 345 10.02 18.22 3.22
CA ARG A 345 10.92 18.52 2.10
C ARG A 345 10.12 18.98 0.88
N GLY A 346 10.63 19.93 0.11
CA GLY A 346 9.92 20.52 -1.04
C GLY A 346 10.53 20.27 -2.41
N ASP A 347 11.61 19.49 -2.47
CA ASP A 347 12.33 19.12 -3.69
C ASP A 347 11.71 17.92 -4.41
N ARG A 348 10.82 17.17 -3.75
CA ARG A 348 10.08 16.00 -4.25
C ARG A 348 8.65 16.10 -3.76
N LEU A 349 7.66 15.67 -4.54
CA LEU A 349 6.25 15.81 -4.17
C LEU A 349 5.45 14.54 -4.37
N VAL A 350 4.48 14.29 -3.48
CA VAL A 350 3.36 13.36 -3.75
C VAL A 350 2.18 14.08 -4.41
N CYS A 351 1.19 13.31 -4.85
CA CYS A 351 0.05 13.83 -5.63
C CYS A 351 -0.75 14.91 -4.88
N THR A 352 -1.03 14.69 -3.60
CA THR A 352 -1.71 15.65 -2.72
C THR A 352 -0.83 16.82 -2.30
N GLU A 353 0.49 16.66 -2.36
CA GLU A 353 1.43 17.73 -2.04
C GLU A 353 1.52 18.77 -3.15
N VAL A 354 1.29 18.36 -4.41
CA VAL A 354 1.06 19.31 -5.52
C VAL A 354 -0.13 20.20 -5.21
N VAL A 355 -1.25 19.63 -4.73
CA VAL A 355 -2.45 20.39 -4.34
C VAL A 355 -2.14 21.30 -3.15
N TYR A 356 -1.58 20.74 -2.07
CA TYR A 356 -1.21 21.46 -0.85
C TYR A 356 -0.31 22.66 -1.14
N ARG A 357 0.84 22.46 -1.82
CA ARG A 357 1.79 23.55 -2.10
C ARG A 357 1.27 24.58 -3.09
N SER A 358 0.31 24.21 -3.93
CA SER A 358 -0.31 25.15 -4.86
C SER A 358 -1.30 26.09 -4.16
N LEU A 359 -1.95 25.61 -3.08
CA LEU A 359 -3.05 26.33 -2.42
C LEU A 359 -2.68 26.91 -1.05
N GLU A 360 -1.72 26.34 -0.34
CA GLU A 360 -1.31 26.78 1.00
C GLU A 360 -0.93 28.26 1.01
N GLY A 361 -1.49 29.00 1.97
CA GLY A 361 -1.32 30.44 2.16
C GLY A 361 -2.11 31.34 1.19
N LEU A 362 -2.71 30.81 0.13
CA LEU A 362 -3.53 31.62 -0.79
C LEU A 362 -4.90 31.90 -0.20
N GLY A 363 -5.33 33.18 -0.21
CA GLY A 363 -6.65 33.57 0.29
C GLY A 363 -6.89 33.22 1.76
N GLY A 364 -5.82 33.08 2.57
CA GLY A 364 -5.91 32.62 3.95
C GLY A 364 -6.13 31.11 4.12
N THR A 365 -5.99 30.33 3.03
CA THR A 365 -6.03 28.87 3.06
C THR A 365 -4.89 28.34 3.92
N GLN A 366 -5.25 27.58 4.95
CA GLN A 366 -4.32 26.81 5.77
C GLN A 366 -4.80 25.37 5.82
N PHE A 367 -3.95 24.42 5.43
CA PHE A 367 -4.21 23.00 5.56
C PHE A 367 -3.72 22.50 6.92
N VAL A 368 -4.53 21.69 7.59
CA VAL A 368 -4.10 20.91 8.75
C VAL A 368 -3.60 19.58 8.22
N LEU A 369 -2.30 19.33 8.39
CA LEU A 369 -1.71 18.03 8.07
C LEU A 369 -2.06 17.04 9.19
N SER A 370 -2.26 15.79 8.79
CA SER A 370 -2.58 14.69 9.68
C SER A 370 -1.37 13.79 9.83
N ARG A 371 -1.01 13.49 11.08
CA ARG A 371 0.14 12.65 11.38
C ARG A 371 -0.19 11.18 11.15
N ARG A 372 0.46 10.54 10.18
CA ARG A 372 0.30 9.12 9.83
C ARG A 372 1.67 8.44 9.79
N ALA A 373 1.79 7.29 10.45
CA ALA A 373 3.08 6.58 10.58
C ALA A 373 4.25 7.47 11.04
N GLY A 374 3.96 8.45 11.92
CA GLY A 374 4.96 9.37 12.46
C GLY A 374 5.32 10.57 11.58
N ARG A 375 4.79 10.68 10.35
CA ARG A 375 5.01 11.78 9.39
C ARG A 375 3.77 12.65 9.21
N GLU A 376 3.97 13.94 8.95
CA GLU A 376 2.88 14.85 8.56
C GLU A 376 2.48 14.57 7.11
N THR A 377 1.19 14.34 6.87
CA THR A 377 0.68 13.94 5.56
C THR A 377 -0.67 14.60 5.26
N LEU A 378 -1.03 14.66 3.97
CA LEU A 378 -2.36 15.01 3.51
C LEU A 378 -2.82 13.92 2.53
N SER A 379 -3.88 13.19 2.86
CA SER A 379 -4.44 12.17 1.94
C SER A 379 -5.43 12.81 0.97
N ALA A 380 -5.78 12.10 -0.11
CA ALA A 380 -6.79 12.60 -1.03
C ALA A 380 -8.19 12.60 -0.38
N GLU A 381 -8.46 11.68 0.55
CA GLU A 381 -9.66 11.72 1.38
C GLU A 381 -9.71 12.91 2.34
N ASP A 382 -8.56 13.40 2.85
CA ASP A 382 -8.56 14.63 3.65
C ASP A 382 -9.07 15.83 2.82
N LEU A 383 -8.68 15.91 1.54
CA LEU A 383 -9.21 16.92 0.62
C LEU A 383 -10.72 16.78 0.40
N LEU A 384 -11.21 15.54 0.27
CA LEU A 384 -12.64 15.27 0.14
C LEU A 384 -13.40 15.60 1.43
N ARG A 385 -12.84 15.31 2.61
CA ARG A 385 -13.44 15.70 3.90
C ARG A 385 -13.59 17.21 4.02
N MET A 386 -12.57 17.96 3.60
CA MET A 386 -12.64 19.42 3.51
C MET A 386 -13.80 19.86 2.58
N ALA A 387 -13.96 19.22 1.41
CA ALA A 387 -15.09 19.51 0.52
C ALA A 387 -16.46 19.12 1.12
N ILE A 388 -16.55 18.03 1.88
CA ILE A 388 -17.78 17.57 2.56
C ILE A 388 -18.16 18.50 3.73
N SER A 389 -17.19 18.99 4.49
CA SER A 389 -17.42 19.99 5.55
C SER A 389 -17.67 21.40 5.00
N GLY A 390 -17.45 21.60 3.69
CA GLY A 390 -17.51 22.92 3.07
C GLY A 390 -16.33 23.81 3.48
N GLU A 391 -15.24 23.24 3.99
CA GLU A 391 -14.02 23.94 4.32
C GLU A 391 -13.05 23.90 3.14
N ARG A 392 -12.50 25.05 2.73
CA ARG A 392 -11.50 25.20 1.65
C ARG A 392 -11.95 24.79 0.23
N PHE A 393 -12.82 23.81 0.07
CA PHE A 393 -13.31 23.31 -1.21
C PHE A 393 -14.84 23.32 -1.28
N GLU A 394 -15.37 23.49 -2.48
CA GLU A 394 -16.75 23.16 -2.84
C GLU A 394 -16.77 21.89 -3.71
N GLN A 395 -17.85 21.13 -3.64
CA GLN A 395 -18.06 19.95 -4.48
C GLN A 395 -18.58 20.40 -5.84
N VAL A 396 -18.04 19.84 -6.93
CA VAL A 396 -18.43 20.20 -8.30
C VAL A 396 -19.18 19.06 -8.99
N ALA A 397 -18.61 17.86 -8.98
CA ALA A 397 -19.21 16.68 -9.58
C ALA A 397 -18.66 15.38 -8.98
N VAL A 398 -19.46 14.31 -9.00
CA VAL A 398 -19.04 12.96 -8.58
C VAL A 398 -19.52 11.95 -9.60
N PHE A 399 -18.62 11.06 -10.03
CA PHE A 399 -18.96 9.83 -10.74
C PHE A 399 -18.31 8.66 -10.02
N CYS A 400 -19.13 7.74 -9.53
CA CYS A 400 -18.68 6.58 -8.75
C CYS A 400 -19.58 5.37 -9.05
N PRO A 401 -19.24 4.54 -10.06
CA PRO A 401 -20.11 3.49 -10.58
C PRO A 401 -20.43 2.39 -9.55
N ASP A 402 -19.64 2.25 -8.49
CA ASP A 402 -19.92 1.34 -7.38
C ASP A 402 -21.18 1.76 -6.58
N HIS A 403 -21.63 3.01 -6.74
CA HIS A 403 -22.79 3.56 -6.02
C HIS A 403 -23.85 4.21 -6.92
N ASP A 404 -23.47 4.80 -8.05
CA ASP A 404 -24.39 5.43 -9.01
C ASP A 404 -23.77 5.45 -10.42
N GLU A 405 -24.56 5.12 -11.44
CA GLU A 405 -24.11 5.08 -12.84
C GLU A 405 -24.03 6.48 -13.48
N GLY A 406 -24.65 7.50 -12.86
CA GLY A 406 -24.71 8.86 -13.38
C GLY A 406 -23.58 9.77 -12.91
N LEU A 407 -23.36 10.87 -13.66
CA LEU A 407 -22.59 12.01 -13.17
C LEU A 407 -23.49 12.84 -12.26
N LEU A 408 -23.19 12.85 -10.97
CA LEU A 408 -23.97 13.57 -9.97
C LEU A 408 -23.42 14.98 -9.74
N VAL A 409 -24.34 15.94 -9.54
CA VAL A 409 -24.06 17.34 -9.21
C VAL A 409 -25.03 17.81 -8.12
N GLY A 410 -24.72 18.94 -7.47
CA GLY A 410 -25.55 19.47 -6.38
C GLY A 410 -25.63 18.54 -5.15
N ALA A 411 -26.78 18.53 -4.49
CA ALA A 411 -26.96 17.85 -3.19
C ALA A 411 -26.81 16.31 -3.25
N GLU A 412 -27.00 15.70 -4.43
CA GLU A 412 -26.92 14.24 -4.60
C GLU A 412 -25.49 13.70 -4.43
N MET A 413 -24.47 14.56 -4.62
CA MET A 413 -23.06 14.20 -4.42
C MET A 413 -22.75 13.84 -2.97
N ASP A 414 -23.35 14.56 -2.01
CA ASP A 414 -23.05 14.44 -0.58
C ASP A 414 -23.34 13.02 -0.07
N ARG A 415 -24.38 12.38 -0.60
CA ARG A 415 -24.71 10.97 -0.32
C ARG A 415 -23.56 10.03 -0.69
N ILE A 416 -22.99 10.19 -1.89
CA ILE A 416 -21.92 9.31 -2.38
C ILE A 416 -20.61 9.59 -1.65
N LEU A 417 -20.28 10.86 -1.43
CA LEU A 417 -19.05 11.24 -0.75
C LEU A 417 -19.04 10.79 0.71
N ARG A 418 -20.16 10.91 1.45
CA ARG A 418 -20.26 10.38 2.81
C ARG A 418 -20.25 8.86 2.90
N ALA A 419 -20.71 8.17 1.86
CA ALA A 419 -20.67 6.71 1.80
C ALA A 419 -19.27 6.17 1.49
N THR A 420 -18.45 6.93 0.76
CA THR A 420 -17.13 6.50 0.28
C THR A 420 -15.96 7.04 1.10
N VAL A 421 -16.13 8.16 1.79
CA VAL A 421 -15.11 8.78 2.65
C VAL A 421 -15.37 8.40 4.10
N ALA A 422 -14.40 7.77 4.76
CA ALA A 422 -14.54 7.37 6.16
C ALA A 422 -14.74 8.59 7.08
N CYS A 423 -15.78 8.54 7.92
CA CYS A 423 -15.92 9.43 9.07
C CYS A 423 -14.84 9.10 10.11
N ASP A 424 -14.23 10.14 10.69
CA ASP A 424 -13.24 10.03 11.78
C ASP A 424 -13.79 9.32 13.03
#